data_AF-A0A481ZLV1-F1
#
_entry.id   AF-A0A481ZLV1-F1
#
_cell.length_a   1.000
_cell.length_b   1.000
_cell.length_c   1.000
_cell.angle_alpha   90.00
_cell.angle_beta   90.00
_cell.angle_gamma   90.00
#
_symmetry.space_group_name_H-M   'P 1'
#
loop_
_entity.id
_entity.type
_entity.pdbx_description
1 polymer ?
#
loop_
_entity_poly.entity_id
_entity_poly.type
_entity_poly.pdbx_seq_one_letter_code
_entity_poly.pdbx_strand_id
1 'polypeptide(L)'
;MEKLNFKSKEKLFNTFEFSHNVRKLFSSVTSITEDLNSQFITGLADAESTFTISITKDNRERKTNRRLLNNIDQEIFSIHPSFAISVNFKDYDLINKLHSYFGVGKIKN
;
A
#
# COMPACT_ATOMS: atom_id res chain seq x y z
N MET A 1 25.36 -27.58 -43.11
CA MET A 1 24.09 -27.86 -42.42
C MET A 1 24.41 -28.20 -40.98
N GLU A 2 24.27 -27.22 -40.09
CA GLU A 2 24.48 -27.42 -38.66
C GLU A 2 23.31 -28.16 -38.03
N LYS A 3 23.60 -29.14 -37.18
CA LYS A 3 22.61 -29.79 -36.31
C LYS A 3 22.56 -29.03 -34.99
N LEU A 4 21.43 -28.39 -34.72
CA LEU A 4 21.06 -27.94 -33.37
C LEU A 4 20.93 -29.17 -32.47
N ASN A 5 21.69 -29.21 -31.37
CA ASN A 5 21.48 -30.20 -30.32
C ASN A 5 21.16 -29.46 -29.02
N PHE A 6 19.87 -29.48 -28.68
CA PHE A 6 19.32 -28.97 -27.43
C PHE A 6 19.73 -29.94 -26.31
N LYS A 7 20.57 -29.47 -25.37
CA LYS A 7 20.71 -30.13 -24.07
C LYS A 7 20.23 -29.19 -22.98
N SER A 8 19.05 -29.54 -22.47
CA SER A 8 18.42 -29.00 -21.26
C SER A 8 19.42 -28.83 -20.12
N LYS A 9 19.26 -27.76 -19.33
CA LYS A 9 19.57 -27.78 -17.90
C LYS A 9 18.89 -26.63 -17.17
N GLU A 10 17.84 -27.03 -16.45
CA GLU A 10 17.59 -26.72 -15.04
C GLU A 10 17.63 -25.25 -14.58
N LYS A 11 16.45 -24.81 -14.12
CA LYS A 11 16.31 -23.78 -13.09
C LYS A 11 17.31 -24.05 -11.96
N LEU A 12 18.27 -23.16 -11.80
CA LEU A 12 18.94 -22.94 -10.53
C LEU A 12 18.62 -21.52 -10.08
N PHE A 13 17.60 -21.44 -9.22
CA PHE A 13 17.53 -20.37 -8.23
C PHE A 13 18.80 -20.45 -7.40
N ASN A 14 19.70 -19.48 -7.56
CA ASN A 14 20.82 -19.12 -6.70
C ASN A 14 21.56 -18.01 -7.47
N THR A 15 21.94 -16.87 -6.92
CA THR A 15 22.12 -16.43 -5.54
C THR A 15 22.29 -14.92 -5.65
N PHE A 16 21.85 -14.18 -4.64
CA PHE A 16 22.12 -12.75 -4.49
C PHE A 16 23.64 -12.51 -4.38
N GLU A 17 24.33 -12.37 -5.50
CA GLU A 17 25.63 -11.68 -5.55
C GLU A 17 25.44 -10.32 -6.18
N PHE A 18 24.98 -9.38 -5.34
CA PHE A 18 24.86 -7.98 -5.72
C PHE A 18 26.26 -7.39 -5.82
N SER A 19 26.77 -7.33 -7.05
CA SER A 19 28.03 -6.71 -7.46
C SER A 19 28.29 -5.39 -6.74
N HIS A 20 29.50 -5.26 -6.18
CA HIS A 20 30.03 -4.08 -5.49
C HIS A 20 29.98 -2.79 -6.34
N ASN A 21 29.76 -2.89 -7.66
CA ASN A 21 29.71 -1.73 -8.55
C ASN A 21 28.33 -1.07 -8.68
N VAL A 22 27.24 -1.68 -8.20
CA VAL A 22 25.91 -1.03 -8.21
C VAL A 22 25.74 -0.07 -7.02
N ARG A 23 26.50 -0.24 -5.94
CA ARG A 23 26.43 0.65 -4.76
C ARG A 23 26.87 2.09 -5.05
N LYS A 24 27.71 2.31 -6.09
CA LYS A 24 28.20 3.64 -6.45
C LYS A 24 27.22 4.49 -7.24
N LEU A 25 26.17 3.90 -7.83
CA LEU A 25 25.19 4.66 -8.63
C LEU A 25 24.09 5.32 -7.77
N PHE A 26 23.95 4.93 -6.51
CA PHE A 26 22.92 5.45 -5.60
C PHE A 26 23.43 6.55 -4.64
N SER A 27 24.70 6.95 -4.73
CA SER A 27 25.31 7.88 -3.75
C SER A 27 25.31 9.36 -4.17
N SER A 28 24.48 9.75 -5.15
CA SER A 28 24.45 11.15 -5.62
C SER A 28 23.04 11.64 -5.91
N VAL A 29 22.18 11.59 -4.89
CA VAL A 29 21.04 12.51 -4.74
C VAL A 29 21.10 13.06 -3.32
N THR A 30 21.56 14.30 -3.24
CA THR A 30 21.74 15.08 -2.03
C THR A 30 20.40 15.62 -1.52
N SER A 31 19.77 14.88 -0.64
CA SER A 31 19.10 15.35 0.58
C SER A 31 18.61 14.10 1.31
N ILE A 32 19.42 13.57 2.24
CA ILE A 32 18.94 12.55 3.17
C ILE A 32 18.02 13.29 4.15
N THR A 33 16.78 13.56 3.71
CA THR A 33 15.65 13.46 4.62
C THR A 33 15.63 12.02 5.12
N GLU A 34 15.28 11.81 6.39
CA GLU A 34 15.16 10.49 7.01
C GLU A 34 13.98 9.69 6.42
N ASP A 35 13.88 9.64 5.10
CA ASP A 35 12.76 9.08 4.38
C ASP A 35 12.84 7.57 4.45
N LEU A 36 11.77 6.97 4.96
CA LEU A 36 11.61 5.54 5.01
C LEU A 36 11.79 4.96 3.59
N ASN A 37 12.62 3.92 3.49
CA ASN A 37 12.81 3.20 2.24
C ASN A 37 11.46 2.61 1.78
N SER A 38 11.10 2.82 0.52
CA SER A 38 9.83 2.33 -0.03
C SER A 38 9.69 0.80 0.03
N GLN A 39 10.78 0.04 -0.11
CA GLN A 39 10.78 -1.42 0.03
C GLN A 39 10.48 -1.86 1.46
N PHE A 40 11.00 -1.11 2.45
CA PHE A 40 10.65 -1.35 3.85
C PHE A 40 9.16 -1.12 4.10
N ILE A 41 8.61 -0.03 3.57
CA ILE A 41 7.18 0.27 3.71
C ILE A 41 6.31 -0.79 3.02
N THR A 42 6.70 -1.25 1.83
CA THR A 42 5.98 -2.34 1.16
C THR A 42 5.97 -3.62 2.01
N GLY A 43 7.12 -4.01 2.56
CA GLY A 43 7.20 -5.20 3.43
C GLY A 43 6.42 -5.04 4.74
N LEU A 44 6.48 -3.85 5.35
CA LEU A 44 5.69 -3.52 6.53
C LEU A 44 4.20 -3.56 6.23
N ALA A 45 3.77 -2.98 5.10
CA ALA A 45 2.37 -2.97 4.70
C ALA A 45 1.85 -4.38 4.43
N ASP A 46 2.64 -5.25 3.80
CA ASP A 46 2.26 -6.64 3.57
C ASP A 46 1.96 -7.40 4.88
N ALA A 47 2.72 -7.09 5.95
CA ALA A 47 2.56 -7.76 7.25
C ALA A 47 1.53 -7.10 8.19
N GLU A 48 1.52 -5.78 8.28
CA GLU A 48 0.82 -5.02 9.34
C GLU A 48 -0.35 -4.17 8.82
N SER A 49 -0.55 -4.12 7.50
CA SER A 49 -1.64 -3.32 6.93
C SER A 49 -2.93 -4.10 6.72
N THR A 50 -4.02 -3.34 6.61
CA THR A 50 -5.33 -3.85 6.26
C THR A 50 -5.97 -2.92 5.25
N PHE A 51 -6.44 -3.49 4.15
CA PHE A 51 -7.26 -2.82 3.17
C PHE A 51 -8.71 -3.32 3.30
N THR A 52 -9.64 -2.42 3.64
CA THR A 52 -11.04 -2.75 3.89
C THR A 52 -11.96 -1.98 2.94
N ILE A 53 -12.90 -2.69 2.32
CA ILE A 53 -14.00 -2.10 1.54
C ILE A 53 -15.29 -2.28 2.34
N SER A 54 -15.86 -1.19 2.85
CA SER A 54 -17.16 -1.22 3.52
C SER A 54 -18.26 -0.77 2.57
N ILE A 55 -19.30 -1.58 2.42
CA ILE A 55 -20.51 -1.23 1.67
C ILE A 55 -21.61 -0.98 2.69
N THR A 56 -22.17 0.23 2.69
CA THR A 56 -23.19 0.65 3.65
C THR A 56 -24.45 1.08 2.93
N LYS A 57 -25.62 0.69 3.45
CA LYS A 57 -26.89 1.21 2.97
C LYS A 57 -27.09 2.63 3.49
N ASP A 58 -27.30 3.56 2.59
CA ASP A 58 -27.50 4.98 2.89
C ASP A 58 -28.93 5.22 3.41
N ASN A 59 -29.11 5.09 4.72
CA ASN A 59 -30.38 5.31 5.40
C ASN A 59 -30.78 6.81 5.53
N ARG A 60 -30.18 7.71 4.72
CA ARG A 60 -30.48 9.15 4.68
C ARG A 60 -31.93 9.50 4.29
N GLU A 61 -32.76 8.52 3.97
CA GLU A 61 -34.22 8.70 3.87
C GLU A 61 -34.88 9.23 5.15
N ARG A 62 -34.26 9.07 6.34
CA ARG A 62 -34.91 9.51 7.60
C ARG A 62 -34.76 10.99 7.96
N LYS A 63 -33.98 11.80 7.24
CA LYS A 63 -33.67 13.19 7.70
C LYS A 63 -33.73 14.30 6.65
N THR A 64 -33.96 14.01 5.37
CA THR A 64 -34.11 15.06 4.36
C THR A 64 -35.30 14.78 3.45
N ASN A 65 -36.32 15.64 3.53
CA ASN A 65 -37.53 15.71 2.68
C ASN A 65 -37.25 15.84 1.15
N ARG A 66 -36.03 15.57 0.68
CA ARG A 66 -35.57 15.85 -0.68
C ARG A 66 -35.68 14.65 -1.63
N ARG A 67 -35.97 13.44 -1.13
CA ARG A 67 -36.11 12.20 -1.95
C ARG A 67 -37.55 11.86 -2.36
N LEU A 68 -38.55 12.59 -1.85
CA LEU A 68 -39.97 12.38 -2.19
C LEU A 68 -40.36 12.88 -3.59
N LEU A 69 -39.43 13.42 -4.40
CA LEU A 69 -39.80 14.08 -5.65
C LEU A 69 -40.35 13.12 -6.72
N ASN A 70 -40.05 11.81 -6.64
CA ASN A 70 -40.33 10.87 -7.74
C ASN A 70 -41.06 9.56 -7.35
N ASN A 71 -41.49 9.34 -6.10
CA ASN A 71 -42.17 8.09 -5.68
C ASN A 71 -41.46 6.78 -6.13
N ILE A 72 -40.13 6.77 -6.15
CA ILE A 72 -39.34 5.57 -6.39
C ILE A 72 -38.43 5.41 -5.18
N ASP A 73 -38.72 4.41 -4.37
CA ASP A 73 -37.84 3.98 -3.28
C ASP A 73 -36.54 3.47 -3.92
N GLN A 74 -35.51 4.32 -3.97
CA GLN A 74 -34.19 3.93 -4.46
C GLN A 74 -33.30 3.62 -3.28
N GLU A 75 -32.99 2.34 -3.12
CA GLU A 75 -31.96 1.91 -2.18
C GLU A 75 -30.61 2.45 -2.64
N ILE A 76 -30.06 3.39 -1.89
CA ILE A 76 -28.74 3.98 -2.18
C ILE A 76 -27.71 3.29 -1.29
N PHE A 77 -26.64 2.78 -1.91
CA PHE A 77 -25.50 2.21 -1.21
C PHE A 77 -24.29 3.13 -1.35
N SER A 78 -23.47 3.22 -0.30
CA SER A 78 -22.21 3.96 -0.27
C SER A 78 -21.05 2.99 -0.05
N ILE A 79 -20.00 3.14 -0.85
CA ILE A 79 -18.78 2.32 -0.78
C ILE A 79 -17.68 3.16 -0.12
N HIS A 80 -17.04 2.60 0.89
CA HIS A 80 -15.99 3.24 1.69
C HIS A 80 -14.74 2.36 1.71
N PRO A 81 -13.81 2.55 0.76
CA PRO A 81 -12.50 1.94 0.84
C PRO A 81 -11.67 2.62 1.94
N SER A 82 -10.88 1.83 2.66
CA SER A 82 -9.98 2.31 3.71
C SER A 82 -8.72 1.47 3.76
N PHE A 83 -7.62 2.11 4.12
CA PHE A 83 -6.32 1.49 4.32
C PHE A 83 -5.79 1.93 5.68
N ALA A 84 -5.27 0.98 6.46
CA ALA A 84 -4.68 1.23 7.76
C ALA A 84 -3.44 0.37 7.94
N ILE A 85 -2.42 0.89 8.62
CA ILE A 85 -1.27 0.13 9.10
C ILE A 85 -1.37 0.12 10.62
N SER A 86 -1.39 -1.07 11.22
CA SER A 86 -1.52 -1.22 12.67
C SER A 86 -0.14 -1.47 13.26
N VAL A 87 0.40 -0.50 14.00
CA VAL A 87 1.71 -0.61 14.64
C VAL A 87 1.54 -0.44 16.15
N ASN A 88 2.43 -1.04 16.94
CA ASN A 88 2.41 -0.86 18.39
C ASN A 88 2.63 0.61 18.75
N PHE A 89 1.89 1.12 19.75
CA PHE A 89 2.00 2.50 20.23
C PHE A 89 3.41 2.86 20.73
N LYS A 90 4.20 1.87 21.16
CA LYS A 90 5.60 2.05 21.58
C LYS A 90 6.49 2.54 20.44
N ASP A 91 6.12 2.25 19.18
CA ASP A 91 6.87 2.62 17.99
C ASP A 91 6.37 3.96 17.40
N TYR A 92 6.08 4.92 18.28
CA TYR A 92 5.50 6.21 17.91
C TYR A 92 6.35 6.97 16.87
N ASP A 93 7.67 6.88 16.95
CA ASP A 93 8.59 7.49 15.98
C ASP A 93 8.40 6.90 14.58
N LEU A 94 8.21 5.58 14.48
CA LEU A 94 7.92 4.91 13.21
C LEU A 94 6.56 5.35 12.66
N ILE A 95 5.55 5.49 13.52
CA ILE A 95 4.22 5.97 13.13
C ILE A 95 4.30 7.37 12.52
N ASN A 96 5.05 8.29 13.13
CA ASN A 96 5.25 9.64 12.59
C ASN A 96 6.02 9.63 11.26
N LYS A 97 7.01 8.75 11.12
CA LYS A 97 7.74 8.57 9.87
C LYS A 97 6.85 8.01 8.76
N LEU A 98 5.99 7.05 9.07
CA LEU A 98 4.99 6.52 8.13
C LEU A 98 4.00 7.60 7.72
N HIS A 99 3.47 8.37 8.68
CA HIS A 99 2.55 9.47 8.40
C HIS A 99 3.19 10.53 7.50
N SER A 100 4.45 10.88 7.78
CA SER A 100 5.24 11.81 6.96
C SER A 100 5.52 11.24 5.56
N TYR A 101 5.84 9.94 5.45
CA TYR A 101 6.08 9.28 4.16
C TYR A 101 4.85 9.31 3.26
N PHE A 102 3.66 9.01 3.79
CA PHE A 102 2.43 9.05 3.00
C PHE A 102 1.93 10.49 2.78
N GLY A 103 2.22 11.41 3.69
CA GLY A 103 1.78 12.81 3.63
C GLY A 103 0.27 13.01 3.79
N VAL A 104 -0.49 11.94 4.07
CA VAL A 104 -1.95 11.93 4.17
C VAL A 104 -2.40 10.94 5.26
N GLY A 105 -3.69 10.97 5.58
CA GLY A 105 -4.29 10.08 6.59
C GLY A 105 -4.24 10.66 8.00
N LYS A 106 -4.69 9.86 8.97
CA LYS A 106 -4.80 10.25 10.38
C LYS A 106 -4.22 9.14 11.25
N ILE A 107 -3.41 9.52 12.24
CA ILE A 107 -2.96 8.63 13.31
C ILE A 107 -4.12 8.48 14.30
N LYS A 108 -4.42 7.25 14.71
CA LYS A 108 -5.45 6.91 15.70
C LYS A 108 -4.83 6.05 16.80
N ASN A 109 -5.23 6.30 18.04
CA ASN A 109 -4.85 5.51 19.22
C ASN A 109 -5.84 4.37 19.46
#